data_AF-A0A8T1T563-F1
#
_entry.id   AF-A0A8T1T563-F1
#
_cell.length_a   1.000
_cell.length_b   1.000
_cell.length_c   1.000
_cell.angle_alpha   90.00
_cell.angle_beta   90.00
_cell.angle_gamma   90.00
#
_symmetry.space_group_name_H-M   'P 1'
#
loop_
_entity.id
_entity.type
_entity.pdbx_description
1 polymer ?
#
loop_
_entity_poly.entity_id
_entity_poly.type
_entity_poly.pdbx_seq_one_letter_code
_entity_poly.pdbx_strand_id
1 'polypeptide(L)'
;TNINVGWPGKVHDARVFRNSGLFRWLQEGIYFPDHKITVGDVEMPIVILGDPAYLLMPWLMKPYTCALDTEKELFNYRLSKCRMVVECAFGCLKGRWRSLLTRSDLTQN
;
A
#
# COMPACT_ATOMS: atom_id res chain seq x y z
N THR A 1 -1.27 -8.62 -14.44
CA THR A 1 -2.03 -8.55 -13.18
C THR A 1 -1.46 -9.55 -12.18
N ASN A 2 -1.21 -9.15 -10.93
CA ASN A 2 -0.76 -10.05 -9.86
C ASN A 2 -1.91 -10.25 -8.86
N ILE A 3 -2.20 -11.49 -8.48
CA ILE A 3 -3.28 -11.84 -7.53
C ILE A 3 -2.67 -12.70 -6.43
N ASN A 4 -2.86 -12.32 -5.16
CA ASN A 4 -2.39 -13.06 -3.99
C ASN A 4 -3.58 -13.34 -3.07
N VAL A 5 -3.89 -14.63 -2.83
CA VAL A 5 -5.06 -15.11 -2.08
C VAL A 5 -4.68 -16.33 -1.22
N GLY A 6 -5.57 -16.75 -0.32
CA GLY A 6 -5.36 -17.95 0.52
C GLY A 6 -4.74 -17.68 1.90
N TRP A 7 -4.64 -16.42 2.31
CA TRP A 7 -4.13 -16.06 3.63
C TRP A 7 -5.23 -16.09 4.70
N PRO A 8 -4.97 -16.62 5.91
CA PRO A 8 -5.89 -16.48 7.03
C PRO A 8 -6.16 -15.00 7.34
N GLY A 9 -7.41 -14.66 7.66
CA GLY A 9 -7.82 -13.26 7.89
C GLY A 9 -7.21 -12.55 9.10
N LYS A 10 -6.38 -13.24 9.89
CA LYS A 10 -5.62 -12.65 11.03
C LYS A 10 -4.18 -12.29 10.65
N VAL A 11 -3.72 -12.62 9.44
CA VAL A 11 -2.34 -12.34 9.04
C VAL A 11 -2.21 -10.86 8.71
N HIS A 12 -1.16 -10.21 9.23
CA HIS A 12 -0.86 -8.82 8.93
C HIS A 12 -0.63 -8.60 7.43
N ASP A 13 -1.22 -7.53 6.89
CA ASP A 13 -1.10 -7.16 5.48
C ASP A 13 0.36 -7.03 5.03
N ALA A 14 1.23 -6.46 5.86
CA ALA A 14 2.66 -6.38 5.58
C ALA A 14 3.32 -7.76 5.37
N ARG A 15 2.87 -8.79 6.09
CA ARG A 15 3.35 -10.17 5.91
C ARG A 15 2.78 -10.78 4.64
N VAL A 16 1.50 -10.59 4.34
CA VAL A 16 0.88 -11.03 3.08
C VAL A 16 1.60 -10.41 1.89
N PHE A 17 1.85 -9.10 1.95
CA PHE A 17 2.57 -8.35 0.93
C PHE A 17 3.99 -8.88 0.73
N ARG A 18 4.78 -9.05 1.80
CA ARG A 18 6.16 -9.56 1.71
C ARG A 18 6.26 -10.94 1.07
N ASN A 19 5.22 -11.76 1.18
CA ASN A 19 5.16 -13.11 0.60
C ASN A 19 4.43 -13.15 -0.76
N SER A 20 4.14 -11.99 -1.35
CA SER A 20 3.46 -11.90 -2.65
C SER A 20 4.43 -11.90 -3.82
N GLY A 21 3.96 -12.35 -5.00
CA GLY A 21 4.72 -12.20 -6.24
C GLY A 21 4.98 -10.73 -6.62
N LEU A 22 4.05 -9.84 -6.28
CA LEU A 22 4.22 -8.39 -6.46
C LEU A 22 5.46 -7.86 -5.72
N PHE A 23 5.65 -8.25 -4.46
CA PHE A 23 6.83 -7.84 -3.69
C PHE A 23 8.13 -8.30 -4.35
N ARG A 24 8.16 -9.53 -4.87
CA ARG A 24 9.32 -10.04 -5.62
C ARG A 24 9.60 -9.19 -6.86
N TRP A 25 8.59 -8.87 -7.66
CA TRP A 25 8.77 -8.04 -8.86
C TRP A 25 9.22 -6.61 -8.55
N LEU A 26 8.76 -6.04 -7.45
CA LEU A 26 9.21 -4.73 -6.98
C LEU A 26 10.67 -4.76 -6.51
N GLN A 27 11.08 -5.80 -5.79
CA GLN A 27 12.49 -5.99 -5.38
C GLN A 27 13.43 -6.19 -6.57
N GLU A 28 12.97 -6.91 -7.59
CA GLU A 28 13.73 -7.13 -8.84
C GLU A 28 13.74 -5.89 -9.75
N GLY A 29 12.96 -4.83 -9.44
CA GLY A 29 12.90 -3.60 -10.22
C GLY A 29 12.17 -3.75 -11.57
N ILE A 30 11.41 -4.82 -11.76
CA ILE A 30 10.73 -5.14 -13.03
C ILE A 30 9.26 -4.71 -13.05
N TYR A 31 8.75 -4.16 -11.95
CA TYR A 31 7.34 -3.81 -11.83
C TYR A 31 7.01 -2.44 -12.41
N PHE A 32 7.86 -1.45 -12.15
CA PHE A 32 7.67 -0.10 -12.66
C PHE A 32 8.33 0.04 -14.03
N PRO A 33 7.70 0.79 -14.97
CA PRO A 33 8.41 1.21 -16.16
C PRO A 33 9.61 2.07 -15.76
N ASP A 34 10.66 2.08 -16.59
CA ASP A 34 11.78 3.01 -16.42
C ASP A 34 11.31 4.43 -16.73
N HIS A 35 10.65 5.02 -15.75
CA HIS A 35 10.01 6.31 -15.81
C HIS A 35 10.27 7.05 -14.51
N LYS A 36 10.71 8.29 -14.64
CA LYS A 36 10.93 9.20 -13.53
C LYS A 36 10.10 10.44 -13.71
N ILE A 37 9.69 11.02 -12.59
CA ILE A 37 8.93 12.26 -12.55
C ILE A 37 9.86 13.33 -12.02
N THR A 38 10.05 14.40 -12.78
CA THR A 38 10.80 15.57 -12.34
C THR A 38 9.89 16.50 -11.55
N VAL A 39 10.26 16.80 -10.30
CA VAL A 39 9.57 17.76 -9.43
C VAL A 39 10.55 18.87 -9.09
N GLY A 40 10.40 20.03 -9.73
CA GLY A 40 11.40 21.10 -9.67
C GLY A 40 12.70 20.61 -10.32
N ASP A 41 13.79 20.60 -9.56
CA ASP A 41 15.11 20.12 -10.01
C ASP A 41 15.42 18.68 -9.54
N VAL A 42 14.42 17.99 -8.96
CA VAL A 42 14.59 16.64 -8.39
C VAL A 42 13.93 15.61 -9.30
N GLU A 43 14.72 14.66 -9.79
CA GLU A 43 14.17 13.44 -10.39
C GLU A 43 13.71 12.46 -9.31
N MET A 44 12.45 12.07 -9.35
CA MET A 44 11.84 11.15 -8.40
C MET A 44 11.38 9.87 -9.11
N PRO A 45 11.72 8.67 -8.60
CA PRO A 45 11.22 7.42 -9.16
C PRO A 45 9.72 7.26 -8.85
N ILE A 46 9.06 6.38 -9.59
CA ILE A 46 7.71 5.92 -9.23
C ILE A 46 7.82 5.05 -7.97
N VAL A 47 6.95 5.31 -6.99
CA VAL A 47 6.90 4.59 -5.71
C VAL A 47 5.47 4.20 -5.34
N ILE A 48 5.33 3.14 -4.54
CA ILE A 48 4.09 2.76 -3.86
C ILE A 48 3.95 3.56 -2.56
N LEU A 49 2.73 4.02 -2.26
CA LEU A 49 2.42 4.63 -0.97
C LEU A 49 1.84 3.57 -0.02
N GLY A 50 2.58 3.26 1.03
CA GLY A 50 2.18 2.33 2.08
C GLY A 50 1.61 3.01 3.32
N ASP A 51 1.00 2.20 4.18
CA ASP A 51 0.66 2.58 5.54
C ASP A 51 1.89 2.52 6.50
N PRO A 52 1.74 2.96 7.76
CA PRO A 52 2.82 2.91 8.74
C PRO A 52 3.35 1.51 9.09
N ALA A 53 2.60 0.44 8.82
CA ALA A 53 2.97 -0.94 9.14
C ALA A 53 3.94 -1.54 8.11
N TYR A 54 4.04 -0.98 6.90
CA TYR A 54 5.05 -1.39 5.91
C TYR A 54 6.44 -0.86 6.27
N LEU A 55 7.48 -1.44 5.66
CA LEU A 55 8.86 -0.96 5.76
C LEU A 55 9.14 0.05 4.65
N LEU A 56 9.94 1.09 4.94
CA LEU A 56 10.42 2.01 3.91
C LEU A 56 11.35 1.26 2.95
N MET A 57 11.16 1.44 1.64
CA MET A 57 11.94 0.78 0.59
C MET A 57 12.24 1.79 -0.55
N PRO A 58 13.23 1.52 -1.43
CA PRO A 58 13.50 2.39 -2.57
C PRO A 58 12.30 2.65 -3.49
N TRP A 59 11.33 1.74 -3.49
CA TRP A 59 10.11 1.77 -4.29
C TRP A 59 8.82 1.86 -3.43
N LEU A 60 8.93 2.03 -2.10
CA LEU A 60 7.79 2.18 -1.19
C LEU A 60 8.03 3.29 -0.17
N MET A 61 7.17 4.31 -0.21
CA MET A 61 7.13 5.39 0.77
C MET A 61 6.06 5.13 1.83
N LYS A 62 6.35 5.50 3.08
CA LYS A 62 5.42 5.37 4.22
C LYS A 62 5.43 6.65 5.06
N PRO A 63 4.40 6.89 5.89
CA PRO A 63 4.42 7.99 6.85
C PRO A 63 5.61 7.93 7.81
N TYR A 64 6.09 9.09 8.22
CA TYR A 64 6.94 9.23 9.39
C TYR A 64 6.15 8.87 10.66
N THR A 65 6.78 8.16 11.60
CA THR A 65 6.11 7.66 12.82
C THR A 65 6.69 8.22 14.12
N CYS A 66 7.86 8.88 14.09
CA CYS A 66 8.55 9.38 15.28
C CYS A 66 9.05 10.80 15.06
N ALA A 67 9.00 11.63 16.10
CA ALA A 67 9.51 13.02 16.12
C ALA A 67 9.07 13.81 14.87
N LEU A 68 7.77 14.10 14.80
CA LEU A 68 7.13 14.81 13.71
C LEU A 68 7.37 16.32 13.88
N ASP A 69 8.30 16.84 13.10
CA ASP A 69 8.36 18.27 12.83
C ASP A 69 7.30 18.66 11.79
N THR A 70 7.10 19.97 11.62
CA THR A 70 6.08 20.52 10.72
C THR A 70 6.20 20.00 9.28
N GLU A 71 7.42 19.75 8.79
CA GLU A 71 7.64 19.24 7.45
C GLU A 71 7.21 17.78 7.32
N LYS A 72 7.54 16.93 8.30
CA LYS A 72 7.09 15.53 8.36
C LYS A 72 5.58 15.43 8.52
N GLU A 73 4.95 16.32 9.29
CA GLU A 73 3.50 16.39 9.41
C GLU A 73 2.85 16.74 8.08
N LEU A 74 3.39 17.76 7.38
CA LEU A 74 2.90 18.15 6.06
C LEU A 74 3.07 17.01 5.04
N PHE A 75 4.20 16.30 5.07
CA PHE A 75 4.42 15.11 4.26
C PHE A 75 3.38 14.02 4.56
N ASN A 76 3.19 13.67 5.84
CA ASN A 76 2.23 12.65 6.27
C ASN A 76 0.79 13.02 5.87
N TYR A 77 0.43 14.30 5.98
CA TYR A 77 -0.86 14.81 5.53
C TYR A 77 -1.05 14.60 4.02
N ARG A 78 -0.07 15.01 3.19
CA ARG A 78 -0.14 14.83 1.74
C ARG A 78 -0.20 13.36 1.35
N LEU A 79 0.62 12.51 1.96
CA LEU A 79 0.62 11.07 1.71
C LEU A 79 -0.73 10.44 2.09
N SER A 80 -1.34 10.86 3.20
CA SER A 80 -2.67 10.42 3.60
C SER A 80 -3.75 10.85 2.59
N LYS A 81 -3.70 12.09 2.11
CA LYS A 81 -4.60 12.59 1.05
C LYS A 81 -4.50 11.76 -0.24
N CYS A 82 -3.30 11.36 -0.64
CA CYS A 82 -3.11 10.48 -1.79
C CYS A 82 -3.75 9.10 -1.56
N ARG A 83 -3.59 8.53 -0.36
CA ARG A 83 -4.15 7.22 0.00
C ARG A 83 -5.68 7.22 0.10
N MET A 84 -6.31 8.34 0.40
CA MET A 84 -7.77 8.46 0.47
C MET A 84 -8.47 7.97 -0.81
N VAL A 85 -7.85 8.12 -1.98
CA VAL A 85 -8.43 7.64 -3.25
C VAL A 85 -8.67 6.13 -3.21
N VAL A 86 -7.69 5.38 -2.72
CA VAL A 86 -7.76 3.91 -2.59
C VAL A 86 -8.75 3.51 -1.50
N GLU A 87 -8.75 4.22 -0.38
CA GLU A 87 -9.70 3.97 0.73
C GLU A 87 -11.15 4.21 0.31
N CYS A 88 -11.43 5.30 -0.41
CA CYS A 88 -12.73 5.58 -1.00
C CYS A 88 -13.14 4.47 -1.99
N ALA A 89 -12.23 4.02 -2.86
CA ALA A 89 -12.51 2.95 -3.80
C ALA A 89 -12.89 1.65 -3.08
N PHE A 90 -12.15 1.25 -2.04
CA PHE A 90 -12.50 0.09 -1.22
C PHE A 90 -13.79 0.29 -0.43
N GLY A 91 -14.08 1.49 0.05
CA GLY A 91 -15.34 1.84 0.69
C GLY A 91 -16.53 1.65 -0.25
N CYS A 92 -16.44 2.17 -1.47
CA CYS A 92 -17.46 1.97 -2.50
C CYS A 92 -17.63 0.49 -2.88
N LEU A 93 -16.52 -0.25 -2.98
CA LEU A 93 -16.55 -1.68 -3.28
C LEU A 93 -17.28 -2.46 -2.19
N LYS A 94 -16.98 -2.21 -0.90
CA LYS A 94 -17.66 -2.84 0.24
C LYS A 94 -19.15 -2.45 0.31
N GLY A 95 -19.49 -1.21 -0.02
CA GLY A 95 -20.88 -0.73 -0.04
C GLY A 95 -21.74 -1.43 -1.11
N ARG A 96 -21.15 -1.71 -2.28
CA ARG A 96 -21.82 -2.43 -3.37
C ARG A 96 -21.88 -3.94 -3.12
N TRP A 97 -20.79 -4.54 -2.65
CA TRP A 97 -20.71 -5.98 -2.36
C TRP A 97 -20.72 -6.23 -0.87
N ARG A 98 -21.93 -6.28 -0.29
CA ARG A 98 -22.13 -6.51 1.15
C ARG A 98 -21.50 -7.82 1.65
N SER A 99 -21.30 -8.82 0.80
CA SER A 99 -20.56 -10.03 1.15
C SER A 99 -19.13 -9.78 1.62
N LEU A 100 -18.52 -8.65 1.25
CA LEU A 100 -17.18 -8.22 1.71
C LEU A 100 -17.20 -7.58 3.11
N LEU A 101 -18.38 -7.26 3.65
CA LEU A 101 -18.55 -6.74 5.01
C LEU A 101 -18.68 -7.87 6.04
N THR A 102 -19.10 -9.05 5.60
CA THR A 102 -19.32 -10.21 6.46
C THR A 102 -18.03 -11.03 6.52
N ARG A 103 -17.52 -11.31 7.73
CA ARG A 103 -16.51 -12.38 7.88
C ARG A 103 -17.15 -13.68 7.43
N SER A 104 -16.63 -14.30 6.38
CA SER A 104 -17.02 -15.65 6.00
C SER A 104 -16.42 -16.62 7.01
N ASP A 105 -17.17 -16.92 8.07
CA ASP A 105 -16.88 -18.04 8.96
C ASP A 105 -17.19 -19.33 8.18
N LEU A 106 -16.27 -19.71 7.30
CA LEU A 106 -16.27 -21.04 6.68
C LEU A 106 -15.71 -22.01 7.73
N THR A 107 -16.55 -22.44 8.67
CA THR A 107 -16.28 -23.64 9.46
C THR A 107 -16.28 -24.83 8.50
N GLN A 108 -15.08 -25.35 8.19
CA GLN A 108 -14.95 -26.66 7.58
C GLN A 108 -15.34 -27.70 8.64
N ASN A 109 -16.40 -28.46 8.35
CA ASN A 109 -16.79 -29.68 9.07
C ASN A 109 -15.73 -30.78 8.91
#